data_AF-A0A7G9Y4W5-F1
#
_entry.id   AF-A0A7G9Y4W5-F1
#
_cell.length_a   1.000
_cell.length_b   1.000
_cell.length_c   1.000
_cell.angle_alpha   90.00
_cell.angle_beta   90.00
_cell.angle_gamma   90.00
#
_symmetry.space_group_name_H-M   'P 1'
#
loop_
_entity.id
_entity.type
_entity.pdbx_description
1 polymer ?
#
loop_
_entity_poly.entity_id
_entity_poly.type
_entity_poly.pdbx_seq_one_letter_code
_entity_poly.pdbx_strand_id
1 'polypeptide(L)' 'MHFIRQVKKDGAISVLNEDFDVDKSLAYEYAWATIDTEKEQLMIYYRGKNEEEAGLIKIYEYKIGENVKRFEEKF' A
#
# COMPACT_ATOMS: atom_id res chain seq x y z
N MET A 1 3.05 7.02 4.48
CA MET A 1 2.70 6.04 5.54
C MET A 1 2.93 4.64 5.02
N HIS A 2 3.47 3.72 5.84
CA HIS A 2 3.77 2.35 5.41
C HIS A 2 3.02 1.32 6.26
N PHE A 3 2.50 0.28 5.61
CA PHE A 3 1.76 -0.81 6.22
C PHE A 3 2.29 -2.16 5.72
N ILE A 4 2.29 -3.16 6.59
CA ILE A 4 2.39 -4.56 6.21
C ILE A 4 1.00 -5.15 6.32
N ARG A 5 0.46 -5.73 5.24
CA ARG A 5 -0.88 -6.32 5.21
C ARG A 5 -0.82 -7.72 4.65
N GLN A 6 -1.53 -8.64 5.29
CA GLN A 6 -1.76 -9.97 4.74
C GLN A 6 -2.79 -9.86 3.62
N VAL A 7 -2.52 -10.50 2.49
CA VAL A 7 -3.45 -10.61 1.37
C VAL A 7 -4.57 -11.58 1.77
N LYS A 8 -5.82 -11.13 1.65
CA LYS A 8 -7.03 -11.91 1.91
C LYS A 8 -7.16 -13.05 0.89
N LYS A 9 -8.07 -13.99 1.17
CA LYS A 9 -8.35 -15.15 0.30
C LYS A 9 -8.73 -14.77 -1.14
N ASP A 10 -9.38 -13.62 -1.31
CA ASP A 10 -9.83 -13.09 -2.61
C ASP A 10 -8.73 -12.35 -3.38
N GLY A 11 -7.57 -12.10 -2.77
CA GLY A 11 -6.46 -11.37 -3.39
C GLY A 11 -6.37 -9.90 -3.00
N ALA A 12 -7.24 -9.41 -2.11
CA ALA A 12 -7.23 -8.01 -1.68
C ALA A 12 -6.43 -7.79 -0.39
N ILE A 13 -5.97 -6.56 -0.16
CA ILE A 13 -5.50 -6.09 1.15
C ILE A 13 -6.42 -5.00 1.68
N SER A 14 -6.51 -4.87 3.00
CA SER A 14 -7.21 -3.75 3.63
C SER A 14 -6.24 -2.70 4.12
N VAL A 15 -6.41 -1.44 3.70
CA VAL A 15 -5.63 -0.29 4.14
C VAL A 15 -6.61 0.82 4.55
N LEU A 16 -6.52 1.29 5.80
CA LEU A 16 -7.40 2.33 6.35
C LEU A 16 -8.92 2.06 6.16
N ASN A 17 -9.35 0.80 6.33
CA ASN A 17 -10.73 0.31 6.13
C ASN A 17 -11.23 0.30 4.67
N GLU A 18 -10.35 0.52 3.71
CA GLU A 18 -10.62 0.35 2.28
C GLU A 18 -9.93 -0.90 1.77
N ASP A 19 -10.55 -1.58 0.79
CA ASP A 19 -10.01 -2.81 0.20
C ASP A 19 -9.44 -2.54 -1.19
N PHE A 20 -8.22 -3.04 -1.41
CA PHE A 20 -7.48 -2.88 -2.66
C PHE A 20 -7.09 -4.25 -3.21
N ASP A 21 -7.43 -4.51 -4.47
CA ASP A 21 -7.00 -5.70 -5.19
C ASP A 21 -5.46 -5.73 -5.31
N VAL A 22 -4.86 -6.90 -5.12
CA VAL A 22 -3.42 -7.08 -5.29
C VAL A 22 -3.18 -8.15 -6.35
N ASP A 23 -3.37 -9.39 -5.95
CA ASP A 23 -3.37 -10.57 -6.79
C ASP A 23 -3.82 -11.76 -5.94
N LYS A 24 -4.80 -12.52 -6.42
CA LYS A 24 -5.27 -13.75 -5.78
C LYS A 24 -4.19 -14.82 -5.67
N SER A 25 -3.18 -14.80 -6.55
CA SER A 25 -2.02 -15.70 -6.48
C SER A 25 -1.18 -15.49 -5.21
N LEU A 26 -1.26 -14.29 -4.62
CA LEU A 26 -0.56 -13.90 -3.40
C LEU A 26 -1.41 -14.10 -2.13
N ALA A 27 -2.56 -14.78 -2.21
CA ALA A 27 -3.43 -15.00 -1.06
C ALA A 27 -2.66 -15.58 0.13
N TYR A 28 -2.91 -15.02 1.32
CA TYR A 28 -2.26 -15.33 2.60
C TYR A 28 -0.79 -14.95 2.74
N GLU A 29 -0.13 -14.48 1.67
CA GLU A 29 1.19 -13.87 1.74
C GLU A 29 1.07 -12.41 2.24
N TYR A 30 2.21 -11.77 2.52
CA TYR A 30 2.27 -10.39 3.02
C TYR A 30 2.74 -9.42 1.93
N ALA A 31 2.04 -8.29 1.81
CA ALA A 31 2.40 -7.18 0.95
C ALA A 31 2.71 -5.92 1.76
N TRP A 32 3.61 -5.08 1.23
CA TRP A 32 3.85 -3.74 1.72
C TRP A 32 2.94 -2.75 1.00
N ALA A 33 2.26 -1.91 1.74
CA ALA A 33 1.39 -0.87 1.22
C ALA A 33 1.90 0.50 1.70
N THR A 34 2.15 1.41 0.76
CA THR A 34 2.62 2.75 1.05
C THR A 34 1.61 3.77 0.54
N ILE A 35 1.04 4.55 1.45
CA ILE A 35 0.27 5.74 1.08
C ILE A 35 1.24 6.92 1.03
N ASP A 36 1.45 7.46 -0.16
CA ASP A 36 2.12 8.74 -0.40
C ASP A 36 1.05 9.83 -0.43
N THR A 37 1.00 10.63 0.62
CA THR A 37 0.01 11.69 0.79
C THR A 37 0.28 12.88 -0.12
N GLU A 38 1.53 13.14 -0.49
CA GLU A 38 1.88 14.25 -1.39
C GLU A 38 1.44 13.93 -2.82
N LYS A 39 1.60 12.66 -3.24
CA LYS A 39 1.19 12.20 -4.57
C LYS A 39 -0.25 11.70 -4.65
N GLU A 40 -0.94 11.59 -3.51
CA GLU A 40 -2.28 10.98 -3.41
C GLU A 40 -2.31 9.58 -4.04
N GLN A 41 -1.35 8.74 -3.68
CA GLN A 41 -1.16 7.41 -4.26
C GLN A 41 -0.99 6.34 -3.18
N LEU A 42 -1.57 5.18 -3.46
CA LEU A 42 -1.29 3.94 -2.75
C LEU A 42 -0.43 3.05 -3.64
N MET A 43 0.76 2.72 -3.16
CA MET A 43 1.70 1.83 -3.84
C MET A 43 1.78 0.51 -3.09
N ILE A 44 1.66 -0.60 -3.80
CA ILE A 44 1.71 -1.95 -3.23
C ILE A 44 2.94 -2.67 -3.76
N TYR A 45 3.74 -3.18 -2.83
CA TYR A 45 4.97 -3.89 -3.10
C TYR A 45 4.87 -5.31 -2.57
N TYR A 46 5.52 -6.23 -3.27
CA TYR A 46 5.65 -7.61 -2.84
C TYR A 46 7.11 -8.05 -2.97
N ARG A 47 7.56 -8.86 -2.02
CA ARG A 47 8.86 -9.52 -2.07
C ARG A 47 8.62 -11.03 -2.10
N GLY A 48 8.96 -11.65 -3.22
CA GLY A 48 8.94 -13.11 -3.31
C GLY A 48 9.94 -13.76 -2.36
N LYS A 49 9.72 -15.04 -2.03
CA LYS A 49 10.62 -15.80 -1.12
C LYS A 49 12.08 -15.89 -1.63
N ASN A 50 12.26 -15.78 -2.94
CA ASN A 50 13.56 -15.87 -3.60
C ASN A 50 14.09 -14.50 -4.08
N GLU A 51 13.43 -13.40 -3.67
CA GLU A 51 13.82 -12.05 -4.08
C GLU A 51 14.49 -11.31 -2.92
N GLU A 52 15.59 -10.63 -3.21
CA GLU A 52 16.31 -9.83 -2.20
C GLU A 52 15.56 -8.53 -1.87
N GLU A 53 14.86 -7.96 -2.86
CA GLU A 53 14.17 -6.68 -2.76
C GLU A 53 12.68 -6.80 -3.08
N ALA A 54 11.86 -5.90 -2.53
CA ALA A 54 10.44 -5.84 -2.87
C ALA A 54 10.20 -5.07 -4.17
N GLY A 55 9.50 -5.67 -5.11
CA GLY A 55 9.06 -5.03 -6.34
C GLY A 55 7.72 -4.30 -6.17
N LEU A 56 7.56 -3.17 -6.85
CA LEU A 56 6.26 -2.49 -6.96
C LEU A 56 5.36 -3.30 -7.91
N ILE A 57 4.19 -3.73 -7.42
CA ILE A 57 3.27 -4.60 -8.17
C ILE A 57 1.95 -3.90 -8.55
N LYS A 58 1.51 -2.91 -7.78
CA LYS A 58 0.30 -2.12 -8.08
C LYS A 58 0.45 -0.68 -7.60
N ILE A 59 -0.24 0.22 -8.30
CA ILE A 59 -0.44 1.61 -7.89
C ILE A 59 -1.93 1.92 -8.01
N TYR A 60 -2.50 2.55 -6.99
CA TYR A 60 -3.86 3.07 -6.95
C TYR A 60 -3.83 4.58 -6.71
N GLU A 61 -4.79 5.30 -7.28
CA GLU A 61 -5.11 6.65 -6.85
C GLU A 61 -5.71 6.59 -5.44
N TYR A 62 -5.23 7.42 -4.53
CA TYR A 62 -5.67 7.47 -3.14
C TYR A 62 -5.94 8.93 -2.75
N LYS A 63 -7.14 9.41 -3.09
CA LYS A 63 -7.54 10.81 -2.87
C LYS A 63 -7.78 11.08 -1.40
N ILE A 64 -7.24 12.19 -0.92
CA ILE A 64 -7.47 12.66 0.44
C ILE A 64 -8.48 13.80 0.35
N GLY A 65 -9.61 13.65 1.05
CA GLY A 65 -10.70 14.64 0.99
C GLY A 65 -10.34 16.01 1.60
N GLU A 66 -9.19 16.11 2.27
CA GLU A 66 -8.65 17.32 2.86
C GLU A 66 -7.40 17.79 2.13
N ASN A 67 -7.12 19.09 2.18
CA ASN A 67 -5.89 19.63 1.61
C ASN A 67 -4.67 19.11 2.38
N VAL A 68 -3.85 18.31 1.71
CA VAL A 68 -2.58 17.84 2.24
C VAL A 68 -1.63 19.04 2.39
N LYS A 69 -1.13 19.24 3.61
CA LYS A 69 -0.15 20.29 3.92
C LYS A 69 1.13 19.65 4.39
N ARG A 70 2.26 20.22 3.96
CA ARG A 70 3.55 19.88 4.52
C ARG A 70 3.54 20.19 6.02
N PHE A 71 3.98 19.24 6.83
CA PHE A 71 4.19 19.49 8.24
C PHE A 71 5.35 20.47 8.41
N GLU A 72 5.10 21.61 9.05
CA GLU A 72 6.12 22.59 9.43
C GLU A 72 6.40 22.43 10.93
N GLU A 73 7.56 21.89 11.27
CA GLU A 73 8.03 21.90 12.65
C GLU A 73 8.39 23.34 13.04
N LYS A 74 7.50 23.99 13.80
CA LYS A 74 7.80 25.27 14.45
C LYS A 74 8.44 24.96 15.80
N PHE A 75 9.76 25.05 15.84
CA PHE A 75 10.55 25.08 17.08
C PHE A 75 10.66 26.51 17.61
#